data_AF-A0A1B7W7G2-F1
#
_entry.id   AF-A0A1B7W7G2-F1
#
_cell.length_a   1.000
_cell.length_b   1.000
_cell.length_c   1.000
_cell.angle_alpha   90.00
_cell.angle_beta   90.00
_cell.angle_gamma   90.00
#
_symmetry.space_group_name_H-M   'P 1'
#
loop_
_entity.id
_entity.type
_entity.pdbx_description
1 polymer ?
#
loop_
_entity_poly.entity_id
_entity_poly.type
_entity_poly.pdbx_seq_one_letter_code
_entity_poly.pdbx_strand_id
1 'polypeptide(L)'
;MIKLEFTEEDKRLLSYGRFNHPHPRVQLKMEVLWLKSQGLSHQKIAQFAGVSVNTVTSYIRDYQEGGIEKLKEIKFNRPKSELTEHQGTIEAYFESN
;
A
#
# COMPACT_ATOMS: atom_id res chain seq x y z
N MET A 1 -8.33 16.53 -11.55
CA MET A 1 -7.59 16.44 -10.27
C MET A 1 -8.59 16.07 -9.19
N ILE A 2 -8.34 15.00 -8.44
CA ILE A 2 -9.13 14.72 -7.23
C ILE A 2 -8.66 15.72 -6.16
N LYS A 3 -9.57 16.57 -5.69
CA LYS A 3 -9.35 17.42 -4.52
C LYS A 3 -9.69 16.60 -3.29
N LEU A 4 -8.79 16.63 -2.32
CA LEU A 4 -8.88 15.85 -1.11
C LEU A 4 -8.52 16.76 0.05
N GLU A 5 -9.41 16.88 1.01
CA GLU A 5 -9.14 17.59 2.24
C GLU A 5 -8.48 16.62 3.21
N PHE A 6 -7.35 17.03 3.78
CA PHE A 6 -6.63 16.28 4.80
C PHE A 6 -6.74 17.02 6.12
N THR A 7 -7.11 16.33 7.18
CA THR A 7 -7.06 16.89 8.53
C THR A 7 -5.60 17.04 8.97
N GLU A 8 -5.34 17.92 9.94
CA GLU A 8 -3.99 18.06 10.52
C GLU A 8 -3.52 16.77 11.22
N GLU A 9 -4.46 16.00 11.78
CA GLU A 9 -4.19 14.69 12.37
C GLU A 9 -3.74 13.69 11.29
N ASP A 10 -4.42 13.65 10.15
CA ASP A 10 -4.03 12.80 9.03
C ASP A 10 -2.64 13.15 8.53
N LYS A 11 -2.33 14.44 8.36
CA LYS A 11 -1.00 14.88 7.94
C LYS A 11 0.10 14.40 8.90
N ARG A 12 -0.16 14.44 10.20
CA ARG A 12 0.77 13.93 11.23
C ARG A 12 0.94 12.41 11.12
N LEU A 13 -0.16 11.67 11.01
CA LEU A 13 -0.14 10.21 10.89
C LEU A 13 0.56 9.75 9.62
N LEU A 14 0.31 10.40 8.48
CA LEU A 14 0.98 10.13 7.20
C LEU A 14 2.49 10.44 7.28
N SER A 15 2.85 11.57 7.88
CA SER A 15 4.26 11.98 8.06
C SER A 15 5.04 11.02 8.96
N TYR A 16 4.41 10.49 10.00
CA TYR A 16 5.01 9.48 10.88
C TYR A 16 5.05 8.10 10.20
N GLY A 17 3.93 7.70 9.56
CA GLY A 17 3.76 6.37 8.97
C GLY A 17 4.71 6.06 7.82
N ARG A 18 5.12 7.08 7.05
CA ARG A 18 6.06 6.92 5.91
C ARG A 18 7.45 6.40 6.31
N PHE A 19 7.84 6.49 7.59
CA PHE A 19 9.13 6.00 8.07
C PHE A 19 9.02 4.90 9.13
N ASN A 20 7.89 4.80 9.83
CA ASN A 20 7.76 3.93 11.00
C ASN A 20 6.86 2.70 10.81
N HIS A 21 6.14 2.60 9.68
CA HIS A 21 5.29 1.44 9.44
C HIS A 21 6.14 0.21 9.07
N PRO A 22 5.90 -1.00 9.59
CA PRO A 22 6.76 -2.17 9.35
C PRO A 22 6.81 -2.61 7.89
N HIS A 23 5.77 -2.35 7.11
CA HIS A 23 5.67 -2.78 5.72
C HIS A 23 6.04 -1.66 4.70
N PRO A 24 7.06 -1.86 3.83
CA PRO A 24 7.51 -0.83 2.87
C PRO A 24 6.44 -0.31 1.91
N ARG A 25 5.55 -1.18 1.41
CA ARG A 25 4.42 -0.72 0.56
C ARG A 25 3.47 0.24 1.25
N VAL A 26 3.23 0.06 2.55
CA VAL A 26 2.34 0.96 3.30
C VAL A 26 3.09 2.26 3.60
N GLN A 27 4.39 2.21 3.91
CA GLN A 27 5.23 3.42 3.99
C GLN A 27 5.12 4.27 2.71
N LEU A 28 5.25 3.63 1.54
CA LEU A 28 5.11 4.29 0.23
C LEU A 28 3.70 4.88 0.01
N LYS A 29 2.65 4.16 0.38
CA LYS A 29 1.26 4.69 0.35
C LYS A 29 1.13 5.94 1.22
N MET A 30 1.69 5.91 2.43
CA MET A 30 1.66 7.05 3.37
C MET A 30 2.44 8.24 2.81
N GLU A 31 3.59 8.00 2.18
CA GLU A 31 4.39 9.05 1.52
C GLU A 31 3.63 9.72 0.38
N VAL A 32 3.01 8.94 -0.51
CA VAL A 32 2.22 9.46 -1.65
C VAL A 32 1.11 10.39 -1.17
N LEU A 33 0.38 10.01 -0.10
CA LEU A 33 -0.67 10.87 0.44
C LEU A 33 -0.13 12.06 1.24
N TRP A 34 0.97 11.89 1.96
CA TRP A 34 1.63 13.01 2.60
C TRP A 34 2.01 14.06 1.57
N LEU A 35 2.65 13.68 0.45
CA LEU A 35 2.98 14.59 -0.65
C LEU A 35 1.72 15.22 -1.27
N LYS A 36 0.63 14.46 -1.40
CA LYS A 36 -0.65 14.99 -1.86
C LYS A 36 -1.21 16.06 -0.92
N SER A 37 -1.10 15.86 0.40
CA SER A 37 -1.51 16.84 1.41
C SER A 37 -0.70 18.14 1.39
N GLN A 38 0.52 18.12 0.84
CA GLN A 38 1.35 19.31 0.61
C GLN A 38 0.95 20.10 -0.65
N GLY A 39 -0.08 19.66 -1.39
CA GLY A 39 -0.57 20.35 -2.58
C GLY A 39 0.18 20.02 -3.88
N LEU A 40 1.00 18.97 -3.89
CA LEU A 40 1.74 18.55 -5.10
C LEU A 40 0.81 17.95 -6.16
N SER A 41 1.19 18.13 -7.44
CA SER A 41 0.49 17.50 -8.56
C SER A 41 0.77 15.99 -8.61
N HIS A 42 -0.14 15.20 -9.19
CA HIS A 42 0.05 13.75 -9.27
C HIS A 42 1.32 13.36 -10.05
N GLN A 43 1.71 14.16 -11.04
CA GLN A 43 2.96 13.97 -11.79
C GLN A 43 4.20 14.17 -10.91
N LYS A 44 4.24 15.24 -10.10
CA LYS A 44 5.35 15.46 -9.17
C LYS A 44 5.41 14.39 -8.08
N ILE A 45 4.25 13.99 -7.56
CA ILE A 45 4.17 12.91 -6.56
C ILE A 45 4.71 11.60 -7.15
N ALA A 46 4.27 11.23 -8.35
CA ALA A 46 4.75 10.06 -9.07
C ALA A 46 6.28 10.08 -9.27
N GLN A 47 6.82 11.25 -9.65
CA GLN A 47 8.25 11.45 -9.82
C GLN A 47 9.02 11.28 -8.50
N PHE A 48 8.56 11.89 -7.41
CA PHE A 48 9.27 11.84 -6.13
C PHE A 48 9.16 10.49 -5.42
N ALA A 49 7.97 9.88 -5.44
CA ALA A 49 7.75 8.59 -4.81
C ALA A 49 8.16 7.40 -5.69
N GLY A 50 8.63 7.63 -6.93
CA GLY A 50 9.07 6.56 -7.83
C GLY A 50 7.95 5.62 -8.28
N VAL A 51 6.72 6.12 -8.42
CA VAL A 51 5.54 5.31 -8.81
C VAL A 51 4.85 5.88 -10.05
N SER A 52 3.98 5.09 -10.67
CA SER A 52 3.18 5.59 -11.79
C SER A 52 2.08 6.56 -11.31
N VAL A 53 1.64 7.48 -12.19
CA VAL A 53 0.49 8.37 -11.90
C VAL A 53 -0.80 7.59 -11.62
N ASN A 54 -0.95 6.42 -12.23
CA ASN A 54 -2.07 5.51 -11.98
C ASN A 54 -2.02 4.96 -10.55
N THR A 55 -0.83 4.60 -10.07
CA THR A 55 -0.60 4.16 -8.69
C THR A 55 -0.94 5.26 -7.69
N VAL A 56 -0.50 6.50 -7.94
CA VAL A 56 -0.89 7.67 -7.12
C VAL A 56 -2.41 7.80 -7.04
N THR A 57 -3.08 7.68 -8.19
CA THR A 57 -4.54 7.78 -8.26
C THR A 57 -5.23 6.64 -7.50
N SER A 58 -4.70 5.42 -7.56
CA SER A 58 -5.20 4.28 -6.79
C SER A 58 -5.09 4.54 -5.29
N TYR A 59 -3.95 5.01 -4.80
CA TYR A 59 -3.76 5.26 -3.36
C TYR A 59 -4.65 6.40 -2.84
N ILE A 60 -4.89 7.42 -3.66
CA ILE A 60 -5.86 8.48 -3.34
C ILE A 60 -7.27 7.91 -3.21
N ARG A 61 -7.65 6.96 -4.08
CA ARG A 61 -8.96 6.29 -4.01
C ARG A 61 -9.07 5.39 -2.78
N ASP A 62 -8.04 4.61 -2.47
CA ASP A 62 -8.01 3.78 -1.25
C ASP A 62 -8.30 4.64 -0.01
N TYR A 63 -7.69 5.82 0.08
CA TYR A 63 -7.94 6.73 1.20
C TYR A 63 -9.33 7.37 1.17
N GLN A 64 -9.88 7.68 0.01
CA GLN A 64 -11.26 8.15 -0.09
C GLN A 64 -12.26 7.10 0.41
N GLU A 65 -11.97 5.82 0.20
CA GLU A 65 -12.85 4.72 0.58
C GLU A 65 -12.82 4.40 2.08
N GLY A 66 -11.64 4.46 2.72
CA GLY A 66 -11.51 4.05 4.12
C GLY A 66 -10.35 4.69 4.89
N GLY A 67 -9.90 5.86 4.45
CA GLY A 67 -8.89 6.66 5.15
C GLY A 67 -7.56 5.94 5.34
N ILE A 68 -6.92 6.21 6.47
CA ILE A 68 -5.59 5.67 6.82
C ILE A 68 -5.62 4.16 7.04
N GLU A 69 -6.72 3.61 7.56
CA GLU A 69 -6.84 2.16 7.76
C GLU A 69 -6.83 1.40 6.43
N LYS A 70 -7.50 1.93 5.40
CA LYS A 70 -7.48 1.33 4.06
C LYS A 70 -6.09 1.32 3.44
N LEU A 71 -5.25 2.31 3.75
CA LEU A 71 -3.87 2.33 3.26
C LEU A 71 -3.01 1.22 3.86
N LYS A 72 -3.31 0.80 5.10
CA LYS A 72 -2.60 -0.31 5.77
C LYS A 72 -2.98 -1.67 5.19
N GLU A 73 -4.10 -1.78 4.47
CA GLU A 73 -4.47 -3.01 3.79
C GLU A 73 -3.50 -3.31 2.63
N ILE A 74 -2.91 -4.50 2.68
CA ILE A 74 -2.08 -5.04 1.61
C ILE A 74 -2.73 -6.31 1.10
N LYS A 75 -3.31 -6.20 -0.09
CA LYS A 75 -3.84 -7.37 -0.80
C LYS A 75 -2.68 -8.04 -1.53
N PHE A 76 -2.06 -9.03 -0.90
CA PHE A 76 -1.11 -9.90 -1.58
C PHE A 76 -1.87 -10.80 -2.55
N ASN A 77 -1.50 -10.77 -3.83
CA ASN A 77 -1.95 -11.81 -4.74
C ASN A 77 -1.28 -13.12 -4.34
N ARG A 78 -2.08 -14.08 -3.88
CA ARG A 78 -1.64 -15.43 -3.50
C ARG A 78 -2.28 -16.42 -4.48
N PRO A 79 -1.73 -16.57 -5.70
CA PRO A 79 -2.23 -17.58 -6.62
C PRO A 79 -2.06 -18.95 -5.96
N LYS A 80 -3.16 -19.68 -5.81
CA LYS A 80 -3.11 -21.08 -5.40
C LYS A 80 -2.64 -21.90 -6.59
N SER A 81 -1.53 -22.61 -6.44
CA SER A 81 -1.06 -23.58 -7.42
C SER A 81 -1.87 -24.88 -7.30
N GLU A 82 -1.97 -25.65 -8.37
CA GLU A 82 -2.49 -27.03 -8.34
C GLU A 82 -1.72 -27.90 -7.32
N LEU A 83 -0.44 -27.60 -7.09
CA LEU A 83 0.39 -28.28 -6.08
C LEU A 83 -0.10 -28.09 -4.64
N THR A 84 -0.96 -27.11 -4.39
CA THR A 84 -1.58 -26.91 -3.06
C THR A 84 -2.45 -28.11 -2.68
N GLU A 85 -3.04 -28.81 -3.66
CA GLU A 85 -3.86 -30.01 -3.43
C GLU A 85 -3.01 -31.21 -2.98
N HIS A 86 -1.72 -31.20 -3.33
CA HIS A 86 -0.77 -32.26 -3.01
C HIS A 86 0.11 -31.94 -1.80
N GLN A 87 -0.15 -30.83 -1.10
CA GLN A 87 0.69 -30.39 0.03
C GLN A 87 0.87 -31.50 1.07
N GLY A 88 -0.20 -32.20 1.45
CA GLY A 88 -0.12 -33.30 2.43
C GLY A 88 0.68 -34.51 1.93
N THR A 89 0.62 -34.82 0.63
CA THR A 89 1.42 -35.92 0.04
C THR A 89 2.91 -35.57 0.01
N ILE A 90 3.22 -34.31 -0.29
CA ILE A 90 4.59 -33.80 -0.32
C ILE A 90 5.18 -33.76 1.10
N GLU A 91 4.42 -33.28 2.10
CA GLU A 91 4.82 -33.28 3.51
C GLU A 91 5.12 -34.70 4.01
N ALA A 92 4.23 -35.65 3.75
CA ALA A 92 4.43 -37.06 4.14
C ALA A 92 5.67 -37.70 3.51
N TYR A 93 6.03 -37.33 2.28
CA TYR A 93 7.25 -37.80 1.62
C TYR A 93 8.53 -37.24 2.26
N PHE A 94 8.50 -35.96 2.68
CA PHE A 94 9.64 -35.34 3.36
C PHE A 94 9.82 -35.82 4.81
N GLU A 95 8.75 -36.22 5.49
CA GLU A 95 8.84 -36.77 6.86
C GLU A 95 9.34 -38.23 6.88
N SER A 96 9.25 -38.95 5.76
CA SER A 96 9.62 -40.37 5.66
C SER A 96 11.04 -40.63 5.15
N ASN A 97 11.83 -39.59 4.87
CA ASN A 97 13.26 -39.66 4.49
C ASN A 97 14.13 -38.81 5.42
#